data_AF-A0A6A3HUF6-F1
#
_entry.id   AF-A0A6A3HUF6-F1
#
_cell.length_a   1.000
_cell.length_b   1.000
_cell.length_c   1.000
_cell.angle_alpha   90.00
_cell.angle_beta   90.00
_cell.angle_gamma   90.00
#
_symmetry.space_group_name_H-M   'P 1'
#
loop_
_entity.id
_entity.type
_entity.pdbx_description
1 polymer ?
#
loop_
_entity_poly.entity_id
_entity_poly.type
_entity_poly.pdbx_seq_one_letter_code
_entity_poly.pdbx_strand_id
1 'polypeptide(L)'
;MLELAATYGHLDMVKWLYERGTDSHKLEETGENSKGYIPKSWLYRHCTTYALSLAAKHGHFEVVKWIHEARMDTCFLFSSPMSQAVANGHLAIAQWLHSVKDEGCWDVAVDDAAENGNLEVLQWLEANQLLICTGNAIEEAAENGHVEAVKWLHQTRYEFSSLPALRGAFNSGNLQLIEWCYENVEFDHSDPHVYFDTTTVAGRGRLDVLKWTHEHFSYSFSRAEVNAAAGNGHLDVIMCLHEHRSEGCFRSAS
;
A
#
# COMPACT_ATOMS: atom_id res chain seq x y z
N MET A 1 11.23 -3.64 24.35
CA MET A 1 11.82 -2.30 24.61
C MET A 1 12.78 -1.85 23.50
N LEU A 2 13.78 -2.66 23.11
CA LEU A 2 14.69 -2.35 21.99
C LEU A 2 13.93 -2.07 20.69
N GLU A 3 12.95 -2.91 20.38
CA GLU A 3 12.09 -2.79 19.20
C GLU A 3 11.30 -1.48 19.19
N LEU A 4 10.66 -1.12 20.32
CA LEU A 4 9.95 0.16 20.44
C LEU A 4 10.88 1.35 20.24
N ALA A 5 12.08 1.32 20.85
CA ALA A 5 13.07 2.36 20.63
C ALA A 5 13.48 2.47 19.15
N ALA A 6 13.55 1.34 18.43
CA ALA A 6 13.84 1.31 17.00
C ALA A 6 12.65 1.79 16.15
N THR A 7 11.42 1.38 16.47
CA THR A 7 10.17 1.84 15.84
C THR A 7 10.02 3.36 15.90
N TYR A 8 10.45 4.00 16.99
CA TYR A 8 10.36 5.45 17.18
C TYR A 8 11.69 6.19 16.91
N GLY A 9 12.73 5.50 16.40
CA GLY A 9 13.97 6.14 15.96
C GLY A 9 14.88 6.64 17.08
N HIS A 10 14.70 6.18 18.31
CA HIS A 10 15.47 6.61 19.48
C HIS A 10 16.85 5.95 19.53
N LEU A 11 17.78 6.39 18.68
CA LEU A 11 19.11 5.80 18.52
C LEU A 11 19.89 5.65 19.84
N ASP A 12 19.88 6.66 20.70
CA ASP A 12 20.62 6.60 21.97
C ASP A 12 20.03 5.56 22.93
N MET A 13 18.69 5.43 22.92
CA MET A 13 17.99 4.39 23.68
C MET A 13 18.30 3.01 23.10
N VAL A 14 18.32 2.87 21.77
CA VAL A 14 18.69 1.62 21.08
C VAL A 14 20.12 1.20 21.47
N LYS A 15 21.08 2.12 21.40
CA LYS A 15 22.48 1.91 21.84
C LYS A 15 22.56 1.46 23.29
N TRP A 16 21.90 2.20 24.18
CA TRP A 16 21.93 1.94 25.61
C TRP A 16 21.29 0.59 25.99
N LEU A 17 20.14 0.25 25.39
CA LEU A 17 19.45 -1.02 25.62
C LEU A 17 20.25 -2.20 25.11
N TYR A 18 20.88 -2.04 23.94
CA TYR A 18 21.75 -3.05 23.35
C TYR A 18 23.00 -3.30 24.19
N GLU A 19 23.68 -2.26 24.69
CA GLU A 19 24.87 -2.40 25.54
C GLU A 19 24.59 -3.18 26.84
N ARG A 20 23.38 -3.02 27.40
CA ARG A 20 22.97 -3.66 28.67
C ARG A 20 22.33 -5.04 28.51
N GLY A 21 21.94 -5.42 27.31
CA GLY A 21 21.35 -6.73 27.03
C GLY A 21 19.96 -6.95 27.66
N THR A 22 19.11 -5.93 27.69
CA THR A 22 17.78 -5.98 28.34
C THR A 22 16.66 -6.21 27.31
N ASP A 23 15.86 -7.27 27.50
CA ASP A 23 14.64 -7.55 26.74
C ASP A 23 13.39 -7.43 27.64
N SER A 24 12.29 -6.95 27.06
CA SER A 24 10.98 -6.69 27.67
C SER A 24 10.40 -7.89 28.42
N HIS A 25 10.59 -9.10 27.90
CA HIS A 25 10.03 -10.31 28.49
C HIS A 25 10.54 -10.62 29.91
N LYS A 26 11.66 -10.01 30.36
CA LYS A 26 12.17 -10.19 31.73
C LYS A 26 11.77 -9.09 32.72
N LEU A 27 11.30 -7.95 32.24
CA LEU A 27 10.95 -6.82 33.12
C LEU A 27 9.62 -7.04 33.84
N GLU A 28 8.69 -7.78 33.24
CA GLU A 28 7.38 -8.08 33.85
C GLU A 28 7.41 -9.32 34.76
N GLU A 29 8.31 -10.29 34.54
CA GLU A 29 8.35 -11.53 35.32
C GLU A 29 9.24 -11.49 36.57
N THR A 30 10.25 -10.61 36.63
CA THR A 30 11.23 -10.66 37.73
C THR A 30 11.20 -9.41 38.59
N GLY A 31 10.25 -9.40 39.53
CA GLY A 31 10.36 -8.60 40.74
C GLY A 31 11.70 -8.88 41.41
N GLU A 32 12.59 -7.89 41.36
CA GLU A 32 13.87 -7.76 42.06
C GLU A 32 14.82 -8.99 42.06
N ASN A 33 16.02 -8.76 41.50
CA ASN A 33 17.24 -9.56 41.70
C ASN A 33 17.48 -10.85 40.89
N SER A 34 17.16 -10.85 39.60
CA SER A 34 17.96 -11.66 38.66
C SER A 34 18.82 -10.73 37.79
N LYS A 35 20.15 -10.78 37.98
CA LYS A 35 21.15 -10.20 37.07
C LYS A 35 21.13 -10.98 35.75
N GLY A 36 20.01 -10.91 35.04
CA GLY A 36 19.69 -11.68 33.85
C GLY A 36 20.39 -11.12 32.61
N TYR A 37 21.70 -11.28 32.53
CA TYR A 37 22.45 -11.04 31.30
C TYR A 37 21.90 -11.94 30.18
N ILE A 38 21.31 -11.33 29.15
CA ILE A 38 21.01 -12.04 27.90
C ILE A 38 22.32 -12.12 27.12
N PRO A 39 22.79 -13.32 26.74
CA PRO A 39 23.96 -13.45 25.89
C PRO A 39 23.77 -12.61 24.63
N LYS A 40 24.77 -11.78 24.29
CA LYS A 40 24.69 -10.93 23.09
C LYS A 40 24.28 -11.73 21.85
N SER A 41 24.76 -12.98 21.71
CA SER A 41 24.36 -13.94 20.67
C SER A 41 22.84 -14.15 20.55
N TRP A 42 22.10 -14.19 21.65
CA TRP A 42 20.65 -14.33 21.65
C TRP A 42 19.95 -13.01 21.26
N LEU A 43 20.43 -11.89 21.80
CA LEU A 43 19.93 -10.55 21.50
C LEU A 43 20.16 -10.18 20.02
N TYR A 44 21.29 -10.61 19.45
CA TYR A 44 21.59 -10.54 18.02
C TYR A 44 20.55 -11.30 17.21
N ARG A 45 20.35 -12.57 17.53
CA ARG A 45 19.54 -13.47 16.72
C ARG A 45 18.06 -13.10 16.71
N HIS A 46 17.53 -12.63 17.84
CA HIS A 46 16.08 -12.47 18.02
C HIS A 46 15.61 -11.02 18.12
N CYS A 47 16.25 -10.16 18.92
CA CYS A 47 15.76 -8.80 19.14
C CYS A 47 16.27 -7.80 18.09
N THR A 48 17.54 -7.91 17.69
CA THR A 48 18.08 -6.91 16.74
C THR A 48 17.47 -7.06 15.36
N THR A 49 17.25 -8.30 14.87
CA THR A 49 16.63 -8.59 13.56
C THR A 49 15.33 -7.85 13.37
N TYR A 50 14.41 -8.01 14.32
CA TYR A 50 13.11 -7.37 14.28
C TYR A 50 13.21 -5.86 14.48
N ALA A 51 14.09 -5.38 15.39
CA ALA A 51 14.34 -3.95 15.55
C ALA A 51 14.87 -3.26 14.28
N LEU A 52 15.72 -3.93 13.48
CA LEU A 52 16.18 -3.41 12.18
C LEU A 52 15.06 -3.34 11.16
N SER A 53 14.24 -4.40 11.07
CA SER A 53 13.07 -4.40 10.18
C SER A 53 12.10 -3.29 10.55
N LEU A 54 11.85 -3.06 11.84
CA LEU A 54 11.00 -1.97 12.32
C LEU A 54 11.61 -0.59 12.07
N ALA A 55 12.91 -0.42 12.32
CA ALA A 55 13.60 0.82 11.99
C ALA A 55 13.55 1.12 10.48
N ALA A 56 13.71 0.09 9.65
CA ALA A 56 13.61 0.20 8.19
C ALA A 56 12.18 0.52 7.74
N LYS A 57 11.18 -0.17 8.30
CA LYS A 57 9.74 0.07 8.07
C LYS A 57 9.31 1.51 8.39
N HIS A 58 9.91 2.11 9.41
CA HIS A 58 9.56 3.45 9.89
C HIS A 58 10.53 4.56 9.47
N GLY A 59 11.51 4.26 8.61
CA GLY A 59 12.37 5.29 8.01
C GLY A 59 13.52 5.79 8.89
N HIS A 60 13.86 5.07 9.96
CA HIS A 60 14.89 5.48 10.91
C HIS A 60 16.29 5.08 10.46
N PHE A 61 16.81 5.78 9.45
CA PHE A 61 18.05 5.41 8.76
C PHE A 61 19.27 5.27 9.69
N GLU A 62 19.46 6.19 10.64
CA GLU A 62 20.60 6.13 11.58
C GLU A 62 20.52 4.91 12.51
N VAL A 63 19.30 4.51 12.90
CA VAL A 63 19.08 3.29 13.68
C VAL A 63 19.36 2.05 12.83
N VAL A 64 18.91 2.04 11.57
CA VAL A 64 19.19 0.96 10.61
C VAL A 64 20.69 0.77 10.44
N LYS A 65 21.41 1.85 10.13
CA LYS A 65 22.85 1.83 9.92
C LYS A 65 23.59 1.32 11.15
N TRP A 66 23.27 1.86 12.32
CA TRP A 66 23.90 1.45 13.56
C TRP A 66 23.62 -0.01 13.93
N ILE A 67 22.35 -0.47 13.85
CA ILE A 67 22.01 -1.86 14.16
C ILE A 67 22.70 -2.81 13.18
N HIS A 68 22.78 -2.45 11.89
CA HIS A 68 23.44 -3.27 10.88
C HIS A 68 24.96 -3.34 11.10
N GLU A 69 25.65 -2.22 11.37
CA GLU A 69 27.09 -2.19 11.71
C GLU A 69 27.41 -2.94 13.00
N ALA A 70 26.49 -2.94 13.98
CA ALA A 70 26.65 -3.65 15.24
C ALA A 70 26.51 -5.19 15.10
N ARG A 71 25.97 -5.69 13.98
CA ARG A 71 25.87 -7.13 13.69
C ARG A 71 27.09 -7.61 12.91
N MET A 72 28.05 -8.19 13.62
CA MET A 72 29.25 -8.73 12.97
C MET A 72 29.02 -10.05 12.22
N ASP A 73 27.95 -10.82 12.53
CA ASP A 73 27.80 -12.17 11.98
C ASP A 73 26.38 -12.47 11.48
N THR A 74 26.34 -13.22 10.38
CA THR A 74 25.22 -13.68 9.56
C THR A 74 23.99 -14.16 10.35
N CYS A 75 23.04 -13.26 10.62
CA CYS A 75 21.68 -13.67 10.98
C CYS A 75 20.86 -13.98 9.74
N PHE A 76 20.19 -15.14 9.74
CA PHE A 76 19.08 -15.43 8.84
C PHE A 76 17.96 -14.44 9.13
N LEU A 77 17.69 -13.56 8.17
CA LEU A 77 16.62 -12.58 8.24
C LEU A 77 15.32 -13.25 7.79
N PHE A 78 14.35 -13.41 8.69
CA PHE A 78 13.02 -13.92 8.34
C PHE A 78 12.20 -12.90 7.53
N SER A 79 12.53 -11.61 7.63
CA SER A 79 12.01 -10.54 6.77
C SER A 79 13.19 -9.70 6.28
N SER A 80 13.27 -9.42 4.98
CA SER A 80 14.28 -8.48 4.45
C SER A 80 13.99 -7.05 4.96
N PRO A 81 14.92 -6.40 5.70
CA PRO A 81 14.80 -5.00 6.07
C PRO A 81 14.69 -4.10 4.84
N MET A 82 15.30 -4.50 3.72
CA MET A 82 15.16 -3.80 2.45
C MET A 82 13.72 -3.87 1.93
N SER A 83 13.07 -5.04 1.99
CA SER A 83 11.65 -5.16 1.65
C SER A 83 10.77 -4.25 2.53
N GLN A 84 11.05 -4.13 3.82
CA GLN A 84 10.30 -3.22 4.71
C GLN A 84 10.52 -1.75 4.34
N ALA A 85 11.76 -1.36 4.01
CA ALA A 85 12.05 -0.01 3.54
C ALA A 85 11.35 0.28 2.20
N VAL A 86 11.33 -0.69 1.28
CA VAL A 86 10.69 -0.56 -0.04
C VAL A 86 9.18 -0.39 0.11
N ALA A 87 8.52 -1.30 0.82
CA ALA A 87 7.07 -1.28 1.04
C ALA A 87 6.58 0.07 1.61
N ASN A 88 7.41 0.71 2.46
CA ASN A 88 7.06 1.96 3.14
C ASN A 88 7.72 3.21 2.52
N GLY A 89 8.33 3.10 1.33
CA GLY A 89 8.82 4.26 0.58
C GLY A 89 10.14 4.86 1.06
N HIS A 90 10.89 4.15 1.90
CA HIS A 90 12.15 4.64 2.48
C HIS A 90 13.36 4.40 1.55
N LEU A 91 13.39 5.13 0.43
CA LEU A 91 14.38 4.99 -0.64
C LEU A 91 15.84 4.99 -0.16
N ALA A 92 16.22 5.96 0.70
CA ALA A 92 17.60 6.06 1.19
C ALA A 92 18.04 4.80 1.96
N ILE A 93 17.12 4.18 2.70
CA ILE A 93 17.36 2.95 3.44
C ILE A 93 17.50 1.77 2.47
N ALA A 94 16.60 1.67 1.48
CA ALA A 94 16.64 0.62 0.46
C ALA A 94 17.95 0.66 -0.35
N GLN A 95 18.35 1.86 -0.80
CA GLN A 95 19.62 2.10 -1.51
C GLN A 95 20.82 1.66 -0.68
N TRP A 96 20.85 2.06 0.59
CA TRP A 96 21.96 1.73 1.47
C TRP A 96 22.03 0.22 1.74
N LEU A 97 20.90 -0.42 2.07
CA LEU A 97 20.84 -1.86 2.32
C LEU A 97 21.24 -2.69 1.10
N HIS A 98 20.80 -2.29 -0.09
CA HIS A 98 21.20 -2.94 -1.34
C HIS A 98 22.72 -2.83 -1.55
N SER A 99 23.32 -1.66 -1.28
CA SER A 99 24.77 -1.45 -1.45
C SER A 99 25.67 -2.27 -0.52
N VAL A 100 25.19 -2.64 0.67
CA VAL A 100 26.00 -3.32 1.69
C VAL A 100 25.87 -4.85 1.67
N LYS A 101 24.75 -5.38 1.16
CA LYS A 101 24.44 -6.82 1.25
C LYS A 101 24.04 -7.49 -0.05
N ASP A 102 23.80 -6.74 -1.12
CA ASP A 102 23.19 -7.27 -2.34
C ASP A 102 21.90 -8.06 -2.03
N GLU A 103 21.14 -7.57 -1.05
CA GLU A 103 19.86 -8.17 -0.67
C GLU A 103 18.84 -7.92 -1.79
N GLY A 104 18.15 -8.98 -2.22
CA GLY A 104 17.05 -8.87 -3.16
C GLY A 104 15.80 -8.24 -2.53
N CYS A 105 14.97 -7.64 -3.36
CA CYS A 105 13.62 -7.23 -2.99
C CYS A 105 12.63 -8.36 -3.29
N TRP A 106 11.62 -8.52 -2.43
CA TRP A 106 10.56 -9.50 -2.63
C TRP A 106 9.42 -8.83 -3.39
N ASP A 107 8.75 -9.57 -4.25
CA ASP A 107 7.62 -9.10 -5.07
C ASP A 107 6.52 -8.43 -4.25
N VAL A 108 6.13 -9.04 -3.13
CA VAL A 108 5.13 -8.48 -2.20
C VAL A 108 5.51 -7.08 -1.72
N ALA A 109 6.79 -6.79 -1.50
CA ALA A 109 7.20 -5.45 -1.06
C ALA A 109 7.08 -4.40 -2.16
N VAL A 110 7.20 -4.81 -3.42
CA VAL A 110 7.00 -3.93 -4.58
C VAL A 110 5.52 -3.63 -4.76
N ASP A 111 4.66 -4.64 -4.57
CA ASP A 111 3.21 -4.47 -4.57
C ASP A 111 2.80 -3.50 -3.44
N ASP A 112 3.25 -3.70 -2.20
CA ASP A 112 3.02 -2.77 -1.08
C ASP A 112 3.55 -1.35 -1.39
N ALA A 113 4.69 -1.22 -2.09
CA ALA A 113 5.23 0.08 -2.47
C ALA A 113 4.34 0.77 -3.52
N ALA A 114 3.71 0.00 -4.42
CA ALA A 114 2.72 0.50 -5.37
C ALA A 114 1.40 0.87 -4.68
N GLU A 115 0.91 0.03 -3.76
CA GLU A 115 -0.26 0.29 -2.91
C GLU A 115 -0.12 1.63 -2.18
N ASN A 116 1.07 1.94 -1.66
CA ASN A 116 1.36 3.19 -0.95
C ASN A 116 1.78 4.36 -1.87
N GLY A 117 1.83 4.16 -3.19
CA GLY A 117 2.17 5.20 -4.16
C GLY A 117 3.63 5.66 -4.13
N ASN A 118 4.55 4.82 -3.65
CA ASN A 118 5.97 5.12 -3.48
C ASN A 118 6.75 5.09 -4.81
N LEU A 119 6.37 5.97 -5.74
CA LEU A 119 6.88 5.99 -7.12
C LEU A 119 8.41 6.09 -7.21
N GLU A 120 9.05 6.90 -6.36
CA GLU A 120 10.52 7.04 -6.37
C GLU A 120 11.24 5.73 -6.07
N VAL A 121 10.69 4.91 -5.17
CA VAL A 121 11.22 3.58 -4.86
C VAL A 121 11.02 2.63 -6.03
N LEU A 122 9.84 2.64 -6.65
CA LEU A 122 9.55 1.80 -7.82
C LEU A 122 10.48 2.12 -9.00
N GLN A 123 10.70 3.41 -9.27
CA GLN A 123 11.64 3.88 -10.30
C GLN A 123 13.07 3.42 -10.01
N TRP A 124 13.50 3.50 -8.76
CA TRP A 124 14.82 3.03 -8.36
C TRP A 124 14.95 1.50 -8.50
N LEU A 125 13.93 0.73 -8.13
CA LEU A 125 13.93 -0.73 -8.31
C LEU A 125 14.05 -1.11 -9.79
N GLU A 126 13.30 -0.45 -10.68
CA GLU A 126 13.39 -0.70 -12.12
C GLU A 126 14.78 -0.34 -12.67
N ALA A 127 15.34 0.80 -12.27
CA ALA A 127 16.68 1.22 -12.69
C ALA A 127 17.79 0.24 -12.27
N ASN A 128 17.57 -0.55 -11.23
CA ASN A 128 18.51 -1.58 -10.75
C ASN A 128 18.09 -3.01 -11.16
N GLN A 129 17.10 -3.17 -12.03
CA GLN A 129 16.57 -4.48 -12.46
C GLN A 129 16.05 -5.35 -11.30
N LEU A 130 15.59 -4.71 -10.23
CA LEU A 130 15.03 -5.34 -9.03
C LEU A 130 13.49 -5.30 -8.99
N LEU A 131 12.86 -4.63 -9.97
CA LEU A 131 11.41 -4.54 -10.04
C LEU A 131 10.82 -5.87 -10.48
N ILE A 132 10.35 -6.63 -9.48
CA ILE A 132 9.52 -7.80 -9.63
C ILE A 132 8.22 -7.46 -8.92
N CYS A 133 7.12 -7.35 -9.67
CA CYS A 133 5.79 -7.07 -9.11
C CYS A 133 4.80 -8.08 -9.66
N THR A 134 3.70 -8.28 -8.94
CA THR A 134 2.60 -9.11 -9.41
C THR A 134 1.58 -8.25 -10.17
N GLY A 135 0.56 -8.89 -10.76
CA GLY A 135 -0.55 -8.17 -11.37
C GLY A 135 -1.33 -7.27 -10.40
N ASN A 136 -1.14 -7.46 -9.08
CA ASN A 136 -1.85 -6.69 -8.06
C ASN A 136 -1.28 -5.27 -7.88
N ALA A 137 0.01 -5.04 -8.14
CA ALA A 137 0.65 -3.74 -7.91
C ALA A 137 -0.11 -2.58 -8.57
N ILE A 138 -0.55 -2.76 -9.81
CA ILE A 138 -1.28 -1.71 -10.54
C ILE A 138 -2.73 -1.54 -10.06
N GLU A 139 -3.38 -2.63 -9.64
CA GLU A 139 -4.74 -2.59 -9.06
C GLU A 139 -4.72 -1.88 -7.71
N GLU A 140 -3.81 -2.27 -6.81
CA GLU A 140 -3.67 -1.71 -5.46
C GLU A 140 -3.26 -0.22 -5.49
N ALA A 141 -2.34 0.15 -6.40
CA ALA A 141 -2.02 1.56 -6.65
C ALA A 141 -3.25 2.35 -7.14
N ALA A 142 -4.08 1.74 -7.99
CA ALA A 142 -5.28 2.37 -8.52
C ALA A 142 -6.41 2.49 -7.48
N GLU A 143 -6.60 1.46 -6.64
CA GLU A 143 -7.56 1.46 -5.53
C GLU A 143 -7.26 2.52 -4.47
N ASN A 144 -5.98 2.81 -4.24
CA ASN A 144 -5.55 3.90 -3.38
C ASN A 144 -5.43 5.26 -4.09
N GLY A 145 -5.72 5.30 -5.40
CA GLY A 145 -5.81 6.52 -6.19
C GLY A 145 -4.45 7.14 -6.55
N HIS A 146 -3.36 6.37 -6.54
CA HIS A 146 -2.00 6.82 -6.85
C HIS A 146 -1.77 6.96 -8.36
N VAL A 147 -2.35 8.02 -8.95
CA VAL A 147 -2.38 8.27 -10.40
C VAL A 147 -1.01 8.14 -11.07
N GLU A 148 0.01 8.78 -10.51
CA GLU A 148 1.34 8.79 -11.13
C GLU A 148 2.05 7.43 -11.04
N ALA A 149 1.79 6.66 -9.97
CA ALA A 149 2.28 5.29 -9.85
C ALA A 149 1.63 4.37 -10.89
N VAL A 150 0.30 4.48 -11.08
CA VAL A 150 -0.44 3.70 -12.09
C VAL A 150 0.05 4.02 -13.51
N LYS A 151 0.17 5.30 -13.86
CA LYS A 151 0.70 5.74 -15.16
C LYS A 151 2.07 5.15 -15.44
N TRP A 152 2.96 5.23 -14.44
CA TRP A 152 4.32 4.75 -14.57
C TRP A 152 4.39 3.22 -14.67
N LEU A 153 3.63 2.49 -13.84
CA LEU A 153 3.55 1.03 -13.89
C LEU A 153 3.03 0.53 -15.23
N HIS A 154 1.98 1.17 -15.77
CA HIS A 154 1.41 0.84 -17.07
C HIS A 154 2.41 1.04 -18.21
N GLN A 155 3.16 2.14 -18.20
CA GLN A 155 4.18 2.43 -19.23
C GLN A 155 5.37 1.47 -19.16
N THR A 156 5.76 1.06 -17.95
CA THR A 156 6.95 0.23 -17.71
C THR A 156 6.66 -1.25 -17.96
N ARG A 157 5.45 -1.72 -17.67
CA ARG A 157 5.08 -3.14 -17.70
C ARG A 157 3.76 -3.36 -18.45
N TYR A 158 3.82 -3.23 -19.78
CA TYR A 158 2.70 -3.42 -20.71
C TYR A 158 1.99 -4.79 -20.62
N GLU A 159 2.61 -5.78 -19.95
CA GLU A 159 2.03 -7.12 -19.74
C GLU A 159 0.99 -7.19 -18.62
N PHE A 160 0.90 -6.18 -17.75
CA PHE A 160 -0.18 -6.16 -16.76
C PHE A 160 -1.49 -5.83 -17.46
N SER A 161 -2.45 -6.75 -17.31
CA SER A 161 -3.82 -6.52 -17.74
C SER A 161 -4.26 -5.13 -17.31
N SER A 162 -4.73 -4.38 -18.28
CA SER A 162 -5.19 -3.01 -18.14
C SER A 162 -6.49 -2.93 -17.31
N LEU A 163 -7.21 -4.05 -17.18
CA LEU A 163 -8.47 -4.19 -16.45
C LEU A 163 -8.36 -3.98 -14.93
N PRO A 164 -7.42 -4.62 -14.20
CA PRO A 164 -7.19 -4.33 -12.78
C PRO A 164 -7.00 -2.84 -12.48
N ALA A 165 -6.27 -2.11 -13.32
CA ALA A 165 -6.09 -0.66 -13.15
C ALA A 165 -7.41 0.11 -13.25
N LEU A 166 -8.24 -0.20 -14.25
CA LEU A 166 -9.55 0.44 -14.43
C LEU A 166 -10.49 0.12 -13.27
N ARG A 167 -10.54 -1.15 -12.84
CA ARG A 167 -11.35 -1.57 -11.69
C ARG A 167 -10.92 -0.84 -10.41
N GLY A 168 -9.62 -0.80 -10.13
CA GLY A 168 -9.08 -0.07 -8.99
C GLY A 168 -9.38 1.42 -9.04
N ALA A 169 -9.35 2.03 -10.23
CA ALA A 169 -9.70 3.44 -10.42
C ALA A 169 -11.16 3.74 -10.04
N PHE A 170 -12.10 2.84 -10.37
CA PHE A 170 -13.49 2.96 -9.94
C PHE A 170 -13.64 2.78 -8.41
N ASN A 171 -12.92 1.83 -7.82
CA ASN A 171 -12.94 1.60 -6.37
C ASN A 171 -12.39 2.79 -5.56
N SER A 172 -11.36 3.47 -6.06
CA SER A 172 -10.87 4.72 -5.45
C SER A 172 -11.82 5.89 -5.68
N GLY A 173 -12.66 5.80 -6.73
CA GLY A 173 -13.53 6.85 -7.20
C GLY A 173 -12.76 8.01 -7.85
N ASN A 174 -11.46 7.88 -8.13
CA ASN A 174 -10.67 8.97 -8.67
C ASN A 174 -10.99 9.22 -10.16
N LEU A 175 -11.86 10.20 -10.44
CA LEU A 175 -12.27 10.54 -11.81
C LEU A 175 -11.08 10.77 -12.76
N GLN A 176 -10.03 11.44 -12.31
CA GLN A 176 -8.83 11.68 -13.13
C GLN A 176 -8.16 10.37 -13.55
N LEU A 177 -8.11 9.39 -12.64
CA LEU A 177 -7.56 8.08 -12.95
C LEU A 177 -8.48 7.29 -13.87
N ILE A 178 -9.79 7.39 -13.67
CA ILE A 178 -10.79 6.73 -14.53
C ILE A 178 -10.71 7.27 -15.96
N GLU A 179 -10.64 8.58 -16.15
CA GLU A 179 -10.46 9.21 -17.46
C GLU A 179 -9.16 8.77 -18.11
N TRP A 180 -8.06 8.78 -17.35
CA TRP A 180 -6.78 8.32 -17.86
C TRP A 180 -6.80 6.85 -18.26
N CYS A 181 -7.38 5.98 -17.42
CA CYS A 181 -7.55 4.56 -17.75
C CYS A 181 -8.42 4.43 -19.00
N TYR A 182 -9.56 5.12 -19.10
CA TYR A 182 -10.43 5.08 -20.27
C TYR A 182 -9.70 5.41 -21.58
N GLU A 183 -8.78 6.37 -21.57
CA GLU A 183 -8.02 6.78 -22.76
C GLU A 183 -6.84 5.85 -23.10
N ASN A 184 -6.28 5.14 -22.11
CA ASN A 184 -5.00 4.43 -22.25
C ASN A 184 -5.10 2.91 -22.09
N VAL A 185 -6.24 2.40 -21.60
CA VAL A 185 -6.49 0.98 -21.35
C VAL A 185 -7.37 0.42 -22.47
N GLU A 186 -6.91 -0.64 -23.13
CA GLU A 186 -7.78 -1.44 -24.01
C GLU A 186 -8.73 -2.29 -23.17
N PHE A 187 -10.05 -2.11 -23.33
CA PHE A 187 -11.09 -2.96 -22.75
C PHE A 187 -12.34 -2.97 -23.64
N ASP A 188 -13.23 -3.95 -23.43
CA ASP A 188 -14.48 -4.03 -24.17
C ASP A 188 -15.49 -2.99 -23.65
N HIS A 189 -15.82 -2.01 -24.48
CA HIS A 189 -16.82 -0.99 -24.16
C HIS A 189 -18.27 -1.49 -24.25
N SER A 190 -18.51 -2.74 -24.67
CA SER A 190 -19.85 -3.27 -24.91
C SER A 190 -20.64 -3.62 -23.65
N ASP A 191 -19.96 -3.98 -22.55
CA ASP A 191 -20.59 -4.29 -21.26
C ASP A 191 -19.89 -3.56 -20.09
N PRO A 192 -20.29 -2.31 -19.82
CA PRO A 192 -19.73 -1.50 -18.73
C PRO A 192 -20.02 -2.09 -17.33
N HIS A 193 -21.03 -2.94 -17.17
CA HIS A 193 -21.41 -3.50 -15.87
C HIS A 193 -20.38 -4.50 -15.33
N VAL A 194 -19.56 -5.10 -16.21
CA VAL A 194 -18.50 -6.03 -15.80
C VAL A 194 -17.33 -5.29 -15.14
N TYR A 195 -17.10 -4.04 -15.50
CA TYR A 195 -15.88 -3.30 -15.14
C TYR A 195 -16.10 -2.20 -14.11
N PHE A 196 -17.30 -1.61 -14.06
CA PHE A 196 -17.56 -0.42 -13.25
C PHE A 196 -18.33 -0.78 -11.97
N ASP A 197 -17.66 -0.72 -10.82
CA ASP A 197 -18.32 -0.84 -9.53
C ASP A 197 -19.00 0.48 -9.13
N THR A 198 -20.09 0.79 -9.83
CA THR A 198 -20.89 2.00 -9.59
C THR A 198 -21.59 1.99 -8.22
N THR A 199 -21.78 0.80 -7.62
CA THR A 199 -22.31 0.68 -6.26
C THR A 199 -21.33 1.20 -5.22
N THR A 200 -20.05 0.83 -5.28
CA THR A 200 -19.01 1.38 -4.40
C THR A 200 -18.83 2.89 -4.62
N VAL A 201 -18.84 3.34 -5.89
CA VAL A 201 -18.78 4.78 -6.24
C VAL A 201 -19.94 5.56 -5.60
N ALA A 202 -21.17 5.06 -5.69
CA ALA A 202 -22.34 5.67 -5.07
C ALA A 202 -22.26 5.67 -3.53
N GLY A 203 -21.81 4.56 -2.95
CA GLY A 203 -21.58 4.43 -1.51
C GLY A 203 -20.50 5.37 -0.96
N ARG A 204 -19.57 5.83 -1.80
CA ARG A 204 -18.54 6.83 -1.47
C ARG A 204 -18.95 8.27 -1.76
N GLY A 205 -20.14 8.49 -2.33
CA GLY A 205 -20.63 9.83 -2.66
C GLY A 205 -20.00 10.45 -3.91
N ARG A 206 -19.42 9.64 -4.80
CA ARG A 206 -18.69 10.12 -5.99
C ARG A 206 -19.63 10.40 -7.15
N LEU A 207 -20.41 11.49 -6.99
CA LEU A 207 -21.40 11.94 -7.97
C LEU A 207 -20.77 12.28 -9.34
N ASP A 208 -19.55 12.82 -9.32
CA ASP A 208 -18.76 13.15 -10.50
C ASP A 208 -18.52 11.91 -11.38
N VAL A 209 -18.09 10.81 -10.77
CA VAL A 209 -17.86 9.53 -11.48
C VAL A 209 -19.16 8.91 -11.98
N LEU A 210 -20.25 8.98 -11.21
CA LEU A 210 -21.56 8.47 -11.65
C LEU A 210 -22.07 9.23 -12.88
N LYS A 211 -21.97 10.56 -12.87
CA LYS A 211 -22.34 11.39 -14.04
C LYS A 211 -21.49 11.03 -15.25
N TRP A 212 -20.17 10.94 -15.07
CA TRP A 212 -19.25 10.55 -16.12
C TRP A 212 -19.62 9.19 -16.74
N THR A 213 -19.92 8.20 -15.88
CA THR A 213 -20.30 6.84 -16.33
C THR A 213 -21.63 6.85 -17.08
N HIS A 214 -22.61 7.64 -16.62
CA HIS A 214 -23.89 7.78 -17.29
C HIS A 214 -23.73 8.44 -18.68
N GLU A 215 -22.94 9.50 -18.77
CA GLU A 215 -22.71 10.26 -20.01
C GLU A 215 -21.97 9.44 -21.07
N HIS A 216 -20.96 8.66 -20.69
CA HIS A 216 -20.12 7.91 -21.64
C HIS A 216 -20.74 6.58 -22.08
N PHE A 217 -21.52 5.92 -21.22
CA PHE A 217 -22.01 4.56 -21.47
C PHE A 217 -23.54 4.45 -21.49
N SER A 218 -24.27 5.56 -21.35
CA SER A 218 -25.73 5.54 -21.11
C SER A 218 -26.10 4.60 -19.95
N TYR A 219 -25.22 4.52 -18.94
CA TYR A 219 -25.30 3.55 -17.86
C TYR A 219 -26.57 3.80 -17.04
N SER A 220 -27.31 2.73 -16.77
CA SER A 220 -28.50 2.78 -15.92
C SER A 220 -28.18 2.27 -14.52
N PHE A 221 -28.56 3.03 -13.50
CA PHE A 221 -28.27 2.70 -12.11
C PHE A 221 -29.39 1.85 -11.52
N SER A 222 -28.99 0.79 -10.83
CA SER A 222 -29.88 -0.13 -10.15
C SER A 222 -30.32 0.40 -8.79
N ARG A 223 -31.02 -0.43 -8.01
CA ARG A 223 -31.41 -0.10 -6.63
C ARG A 223 -30.25 -0.25 -5.66
N ALA A 224 -29.20 -0.98 -6.04
CA ALA A 224 -28.01 -1.18 -5.23
C ALA A 224 -27.27 0.14 -4.97
N GLU A 225 -27.08 0.98 -5.99
CA GLU A 225 -26.40 2.28 -5.92
C GLU A 225 -27.16 3.24 -5.00
N VAL A 226 -28.49 3.29 -5.13
CA VAL A 226 -29.35 4.12 -4.26
C VAL A 226 -29.28 3.65 -2.81
N ASN A 227 -29.34 2.34 -2.57
CA ASN A 227 -29.22 1.79 -1.22
C ASN A 227 -27.83 2.06 -0.62
N ALA A 228 -26.76 1.95 -1.40
CA ALA A 228 -25.39 2.22 -0.97
C ALA A 228 -25.18 3.70 -0.62
N ALA A 229 -25.65 4.61 -1.48
CA ALA A 229 -25.62 6.05 -1.21
C ALA A 229 -26.46 6.41 0.03
N ALA A 230 -27.65 5.81 0.19
CA ALA A 230 -28.51 6.02 1.35
C ALA A 230 -27.90 5.48 2.64
N GLY A 231 -27.30 4.29 2.61
CA GLY A 231 -26.63 3.68 3.75
C GLY A 231 -25.47 4.52 4.28
N ASN A 232 -24.79 5.27 3.41
CA ASN A 232 -23.65 6.13 3.75
C ASN A 232 -24.00 7.63 3.84
N GLY A 233 -25.27 8.02 3.63
CA GLY A 233 -25.74 9.40 3.83
C GLY A 233 -25.49 10.38 2.67
N HIS A 234 -25.26 9.89 1.46
CA HIS A 234 -25.00 10.72 0.27
C HIS A 234 -26.29 11.17 -0.43
N LEU A 235 -26.94 12.20 0.13
CA LEU A 235 -28.22 12.73 -0.35
C LEU A 235 -28.14 13.29 -1.79
N ASP A 236 -27.03 13.95 -2.12
CA ASP A 236 -26.74 14.51 -3.44
C ASP A 236 -26.71 13.42 -4.53
N VAL A 237 -26.09 12.28 -4.24
CA VAL A 237 -26.10 11.11 -5.11
C VAL A 237 -27.52 10.57 -5.26
N ILE A 238 -28.29 10.44 -4.18
CA ILE A 238 -29.67 9.94 -4.25
C ILE A 238 -30.55 10.85 -5.13
N MET A 239 -30.44 12.17 -4.95
CA MET A 239 -31.19 13.13 -5.75
C MET A 239 -30.86 12.98 -7.24
N CYS A 240 -29.57 12.92 -7.58
CA CYS A 240 -29.14 12.74 -8.95
C CYS A 240 -29.60 11.39 -9.53
N LEU A 241 -29.43 10.29 -8.78
CA LEU A 241 -29.87 8.96 -9.23
C LEU A 241 -31.39 8.89 -9.42
N HIS A 242 -32.17 9.60 -8.60
CA HIS A 242 -33.62 9.65 -8.74
C HIS A 242 -34.07 10.43 -9.98
N GLU A 243 -33.41 11.55 -10.27
CA GLU A 243 -33.66 12.36 -11.48
C GLU A 243 -33.33 11.61 -12.78
N HIS A 244 -32.34 10.70 -12.75
CA HIS A 244 -31.83 9.99 -13.93
C HIS A 244 -32.27 8.51 -14.00
N ARG A 245 -33.20 8.08 -13.14
CA ARG A 245 -33.72 6.70 -13.13
C ARG A 245 -34.83 6.50 -14.16
N SER A 246 -34.66 5.50 -15.03
CA SER A 246 -35.65 5.06 -16.01
C SER A 246 -36.88 4.34 -15.40
N GLU A 247 -36.86 3.99 -14.12
CA GLU A 247 -37.96 3.31 -13.41
C GLU A 247 -39.19 4.20 -13.12
N GLY A 248 -39.15 5.49 -13.47
CA GLY A 248 -40.27 6.44 -13.29
C GLY A 248 -41.26 6.55 -14.46
N CYS A 249 -41.00 5.93 -15.61
CA CYS A 249 -41.82 6.09 -16.81
C CYS A 249 -42.71 4.87 -17.13
N PHE A 250 -43.49 4.33 -16.18
CA PHE A 250 -44.71 3.57 -16.51
C PHE A 250 -45.66 3.52 -15.31
N ARG A 251 -46.59 4.51 -15.26
CA ARG A 251 -48.02 4.38 -14.86
C ARG A 251 -48.60 5.76 -14.55
N SER A 252 -48.86 6.54 -15.61
CA SER A 252 -50.02 7.45 -15.64
C SER A 252 -50.26 7.94 -17.07
N ALA A 253 -51.01 7.15 -17.82
CA ALA A 253 -51.87 7.67 -18.87
C ALA A 253 -53.12 6.78 -18.89
N SER A 254 -54.23 7.40 -18.48
CA SER A 254 -55.65 7.08 -18.69
C SER A 254 -56.00 5.85 -19.51
#